data_AF-A0A8K0DGQ7-F1
#
_entry.id   AF-A0A8K0DGQ7-F1
#
_cell.length_a   1.000
_cell.length_b   1.000
_cell.length_c   1.000
_cell.angle_alpha   90.00
_cell.angle_beta   90.00
_cell.angle_gamma   90.00
#
_symmetry.space_group_name_H-M   'P 1'
#
loop_
_entity.id
_entity.type
_entity.pdbx_description
1 polymer ?
#
loop_
_entity_poly.entity_id
_entity_poly.type
_entity_poly.pdbx_seq_one_letter_code
_entity_poly.pdbx_strand_id
1 'polypeptide(L)'
;MNKGEKRICFLCNSKTSQSYHKFPKSESLRSLWLQACNLTPEDNVNSLKICSKHFKEDDFVDLNARRFGGIIRLKTNAVPSPSVIECNVTVAKPVSEFSKELNMPSTSTAHEMKICSNVVHTSTCTNEEIMSNNEQEMILETEVQRTPTKRKHVLTPRYVGDLSDLDVTTPRKAKRSLQMAQATITKQRKKIKSLQQQRRRLTLKIRCLKDLVASVPEHVQEIIKRNLRNKKQQYSSELRKFALTLQYYSPRAYNYIRHKWRNLLPHSSTIKNWYSNINCKPGFQKQALDAIANENKKKKVLLNIVIDEMAIRSQIIYGSNRFYGGVDLGSHMSFESDNDNLPKATHALVFMAVAINGSFKVPIAYFLIKSLTGEERANLLSKCLELINDTGAKAVSIVFDGA
;
A
#
# COMPACT_ATOMS: atom_id res chain seq x y z
N MET A 1 14.19 -3.28 -52.59
CA MET A 1 14.71 -3.78 -51.30
C MET A 1 13.62 -3.64 -50.23
N ASN A 2 13.19 -4.77 -49.65
CA ASN A 2 11.96 -4.91 -48.87
C ASN A 2 11.92 -4.05 -47.59
N LYS A 3 10.79 -3.33 -47.40
CA LYS A 3 10.45 -2.59 -46.18
C LYS A 3 10.44 -3.57 -44.99
N GLY A 4 11.33 -3.36 -44.02
CA GLY A 4 11.40 -4.18 -42.81
C GLY A 4 10.11 -4.10 -41.98
N GLU A 5 9.33 -5.19 -41.98
CA GLU A 5 8.19 -5.38 -41.10
C GLU A 5 8.62 -5.25 -39.63
N LYS A 6 7.91 -4.40 -38.89
CA LYS A 6 8.13 -4.21 -37.46
C LYS A 6 7.85 -5.52 -36.71
N ARG A 7 8.88 -6.10 -36.07
CA ARG A 7 8.74 -7.29 -35.21
C ARG A 7 8.02 -6.89 -33.92
N ILE A 8 6.75 -7.28 -33.80
CA ILE A 8 5.90 -7.02 -32.63
C ILE A 8 5.37 -8.37 -32.14
N CYS A 9 5.37 -8.59 -30.82
CA CYS A 9 4.77 -9.79 -30.22
C CYS A 9 3.24 -9.69 -30.23
N PHE A 10 2.55 -10.74 -30.63
CA PHE A 10 1.08 -10.80 -30.57
C PHE A 10 0.56 -10.71 -29.13
N LEU A 11 1.08 -11.51 -28.20
CA LEU A 11 0.56 -11.62 -26.83
C LEU A 11 0.85 -10.39 -25.94
N CYS A 12 2.05 -9.81 -26.02
CA CYS A 12 2.44 -8.69 -25.14
C CYS A 12 2.67 -7.36 -25.87
N ASN A 13 2.47 -7.30 -27.18
CA ASN A 13 2.70 -6.11 -28.02
C ASN A 13 4.11 -5.50 -27.88
N SER A 14 5.08 -6.30 -27.39
CA SER A 14 6.46 -5.88 -27.15
C SER A 14 7.23 -5.78 -28.46
N LYS A 15 8.10 -4.77 -28.54
CA LYS A 15 9.06 -4.54 -29.63
C LYS A 15 10.50 -4.82 -29.23
N THR A 16 10.73 -5.09 -27.95
CA THR A 16 12.07 -5.16 -27.35
C THR A 16 12.48 -6.58 -27.01
N SER A 17 11.71 -7.58 -27.46
CA SER A 17 12.05 -8.96 -27.12
C SER A 17 13.24 -9.49 -27.91
N GLN A 18 13.94 -10.42 -27.28
CA GLN A 18 15.20 -10.98 -27.72
C GLN A 18 15.08 -11.79 -29.01
N SER A 19 13.99 -12.56 -29.16
CA SER A 19 13.63 -13.31 -30.36
C SER A 19 12.12 -13.33 -30.58
N TYR A 20 11.72 -13.61 -31.82
CA TYR A 20 10.33 -13.71 -32.25
C TYR A 20 10.14 -14.98 -33.07
N HIS A 21 9.15 -15.77 -32.71
CA HIS A 21 8.86 -17.09 -33.26
C HIS A 21 7.52 -17.03 -34.01
N LYS A 22 7.50 -17.58 -35.22
CA LYS A 22 6.28 -17.70 -36.04
C LYS A 22 5.50 -18.93 -35.59
N PHE A 23 4.20 -18.96 -35.89
CA PHE A 23 3.38 -20.13 -35.67
C PHE A 23 3.95 -21.37 -36.39
N PRO A 24 3.92 -22.56 -35.76
CA PRO A 24 4.38 -23.81 -36.35
C PRO A 24 3.63 -24.16 -37.63
N LYS A 25 4.31 -24.91 -38.52
CA LYS A 25 3.69 -25.48 -39.72
C LYS A 25 2.89 -26.75 -39.42
N SER A 26 3.25 -27.49 -38.36
CA SER A 26 2.54 -28.70 -37.95
C SER A 26 1.16 -28.35 -37.40
N GLU A 27 0.14 -29.04 -37.90
CA GLU A 27 -1.26 -28.75 -37.59
C GLU A 27 -1.61 -29.01 -36.13
N SER A 28 -1.04 -30.07 -35.55
CA SER A 28 -1.20 -30.40 -34.12
C SER A 28 -0.61 -29.34 -33.20
N LEU A 29 0.64 -28.93 -33.43
CA LEU A 29 1.32 -27.91 -32.60
C LEU A 29 0.76 -26.51 -32.84
N ARG A 30 0.35 -26.20 -34.07
CA ARG A 30 -0.31 -24.93 -34.41
C ARG A 30 -1.64 -24.79 -33.66
N SER A 31 -2.41 -25.87 -33.54
CA SER A 31 -3.66 -25.87 -32.76
C SER A 31 -3.42 -25.57 -31.29
N LEU A 32 -2.36 -26.14 -30.69
CA LEU A 32 -1.96 -25.84 -29.31
C LEU A 32 -1.53 -24.38 -29.13
N TRP A 33 -0.83 -23.80 -30.11
CA TRP A 33 -0.44 -22.38 -30.09
C TRP A 33 -1.64 -21.45 -30.26
N LEU A 34 -2.62 -21.81 -31.09
CA LEU A 34 -3.87 -21.06 -31.25
C LEU A 34 -4.66 -21.03 -29.95
N GLN A 35 -4.82 -22.20 -29.32
CA GLN A 35 -5.47 -22.33 -28.01
C GLN A 35 -4.76 -21.49 -26.95
N ALA A 36 -3.42 -21.55 -26.86
CA ALA A 36 -2.64 -20.74 -25.94
C ALA A 36 -2.77 -19.23 -26.20
N CYS A 37 -3.07 -18.83 -27.44
CA CYS A 37 -3.21 -17.43 -27.83
C CYS A 37 -4.66 -16.93 -27.85
N ASN A 38 -5.63 -17.76 -27.45
CA ASN A 38 -7.07 -17.49 -27.59
C ASN A 38 -7.46 -17.08 -29.02
N LEU A 39 -6.91 -17.78 -30.02
CA LEU A 39 -7.21 -17.59 -31.44
C LEU A 39 -7.98 -18.78 -31.98
N THR A 40 -8.81 -18.51 -32.98
CA THR A 40 -9.58 -19.53 -33.70
C THR A 40 -8.82 -20.04 -34.93
N PRO A 41 -9.11 -21.23 -35.46
CA PRO A 41 -8.50 -21.74 -36.69
C PRO A 41 -8.72 -20.85 -37.92
N GLU A 42 -9.77 -20.02 -37.89
CA GLU A 42 -10.15 -19.07 -38.95
C GLU A 42 -9.24 -17.83 -38.97
N ASP A 43 -8.49 -17.56 -37.88
CA ASP A 43 -7.62 -16.39 -37.77
C ASP A 43 -6.34 -16.51 -38.60
N ASN A 44 -6.01 -15.45 -39.35
CA ASN A 44 -4.78 -15.41 -40.16
C ASN A 44 -3.52 -15.19 -39.29
N VAL A 45 -2.89 -16.30 -38.88
CA VAL A 45 -1.69 -16.28 -38.04
C VAL A 45 -0.36 -16.18 -38.81
N ASN A 46 -0.38 -16.07 -40.14
CA ASN A 46 0.84 -16.11 -40.98
C ASN A 46 1.80 -14.93 -40.72
N SER A 47 1.25 -13.78 -40.33
CA SER A 47 2.01 -12.58 -39.99
C SER A 47 2.31 -12.46 -38.49
N LEU A 48 1.66 -13.28 -37.66
CA LEU A 48 1.77 -13.21 -36.20
C LEU A 48 3.08 -13.83 -35.71
N LYS A 49 3.64 -13.19 -34.69
CA LYS A 49 4.88 -13.62 -34.05
C LYS A 49 4.73 -13.54 -32.54
N ILE A 50 5.23 -14.53 -31.83
CA ILE A 50 5.25 -14.58 -30.37
C ILE A 50 6.70 -14.43 -29.92
N CYS A 51 6.93 -13.61 -28.91
CA CYS A 51 8.28 -13.38 -28.44
C CYS A 51 8.72 -14.39 -27.39
N SER A 52 10.04 -14.57 -27.22
CA SER A 52 10.61 -15.57 -26.29
C SER A 52 10.12 -15.51 -24.85
N LYS A 53 9.63 -14.36 -24.36
CA LYS A 53 9.09 -14.21 -22.99
C LYS A 53 7.87 -15.08 -22.68
N HIS A 54 7.22 -15.64 -23.69
CA HIS A 54 6.05 -16.51 -23.51
C HIS A 54 6.42 -17.99 -23.55
N PHE A 55 7.71 -18.32 -23.53
CA PHE A 55 8.22 -19.70 -23.51
C PHE A 55 9.14 -19.84 -22.30
N LYS A 56 9.22 -21.04 -21.73
CA LYS A 56 10.15 -21.35 -20.64
C LYS A 56 11.57 -21.45 -21.19
N GLU A 57 12.57 -21.29 -20.34
CA GLU A 57 13.97 -21.43 -20.76
C GLU A 57 14.28 -22.84 -21.30
N ASP A 58 13.61 -23.87 -20.76
CA ASP A 58 13.73 -25.26 -21.21
C ASP A 58 13.07 -25.56 -22.57
N ASP A 59 12.23 -24.64 -23.08
CA ASP A 59 11.57 -24.79 -24.38
C ASP A 59 12.52 -24.51 -25.56
N PHE A 60 13.74 -24.02 -25.28
CA PHE A 60 14.74 -23.68 -26.28
C PHE A 60 15.75 -24.83 -26.46
N VAL A 61 16.17 -25.06 -27.70
CA VAL A 61 17.15 -26.11 -28.05
C VAL A 61 18.55 -25.74 -27.57
N ASP A 62 18.92 -24.47 -27.69
CA ASP A 62 20.21 -23.94 -27.26
C ASP A 62 20.06 -22.44 -26.91
N LEU A 63 20.20 -22.12 -25.62
CA LEU A 63 20.15 -20.75 -25.10
C LEU A 63 21.45 -19.97 -25.39
N ASN A 64 22.57 -20.67 -25.63
CA ASN A 64 23.88 -20.08 -25.90
C ASN A 64 24.11 -19.76 -27.37
N ALA A 65 23.27 -20.28 -28.28
CA ALA A 65 23.34 -20.04 -29.72
C ALA A 65 23.57 -18.56 -30.07
N ARG A 66 22.96 -17.63 -29.32
CA ARG A 66 23.08 -16.19 -29.58
C ARG A 66 24.46 -15.61 -29.24
N ARG A 67 25.18 -16.16 -28.27
CA ARG A 67 26.55 -15.72 -27.91
C ARG A 67 27.55 -15.99 -29.05
N PHE A 68 27.25 -16.96 -29.91
CA PHE A 68 28.04 -17.34 -31.08
C PHE A 68 27.42 -16.85 -32.41
N GLY A 69 26.49 -15.90 -32.36
CA GLY A 69 25.86 -15.33 -33.57
C GLY A 69 24.74 -16.18 -34.20
N GLY A 70 24.35 -17.29 -33.56
CA GLY A 70 23.25 -18.16 -33.97
C GLY A 70 21.85 -17.66 -33.59
N ILE A 71 20.83 -18.32 -34.14
CA ILE A 71 19.40 -18.02 -33.91
C ILE A 71 18.84 -18.95 -32.83
N ILE A 72 18.22 -18.37 -31.80
CA ILE A 72 17.51 -19.12 -30.75
C ILE A 72 16.31 -19.85 -31.38
N ARG A 73 16.28 -21.19 -31.27
CA ARG A 73 15.22 -22.07 -31.80
C ARG A 73 14.44 -22.73 -30.67
N LEU A 74 13.13 -22.89 -30.87
CA LEU A 74 12.25 -23.63 -29.98
C LEU A 74 12.33 -25.13 -30.28
N LYS A 75 12.16 -25.96 -29.24
CA LYS A 75 11.97 -27.40 -29.37
C LYS A 75 10.66 -27.71 -30.11
N THR A 76 10.56 -28.91 -30.68
CA THR A 76 9.43 -29.34 -31.53
C THR A 76 8.11 -29.49 -30.76
N ASN A 77 8.14 -29.51 -29.44
CA ASN A 77 6.97 -29.61 -28.54
C ASN A 77 6.71 -28.33 -27.73
N ALA A 78 7.45 -27.25 -27.97
CA ALA A 78 7.30 -26.01 -27.22
C ALA A 78 5.96 -25.32 -27.54
N VAL A 79 5.23 -24.92 -26.50
CA VAL A 79 3.96 -24.19 -26.61
C VAL A 79 4.06 -22.90 -25.79
N PRO A 80 3.57 -21.75 -26.32
CA PRO A 80 3.53 -20.52 -25.55
C PRO A 80 2.74 -20.74 -24.27
N SER A 81 3.31 -20.40 -23.12
CA SER A 81 2.63 -20.41 -21.84
C SER A 81 2.13 -18.99 -21.54
N PRO A 82 0.80 -18.74 -21.56
CA PRO A 82 0.24 -17.45 -21.16
C PRO A 82 0.64 -17.07 -19.73
N SER A 83 0.92 -18.09 -18.90
CA SER A 83 1.23 -18.02 -17.48
C SER A 83 2.70 -17.71 -17.14
N VAL A 84 3.62 -17.58 -18.13
CA VAL A 84 5.04 -17.23 -17.87
C VAL A 84 5.23 -15.72 -17.63
N ILE A 85 4.13 -14.97 -17.56
CA ILE A 85 4.16 -13.59 -17.10
C ILE A 85 3.59 -13.54 -15.68
N GLU A 86 4.48 -13.49 -14.69
CA GLU A 86 4.25 -12.68 -13.48
C GLU A 86 4.08 -11.21 -13.93
N CYS A 87 2.86 -10.89 -14.33
CA CYS A 87 2.37 -9.52 -14.40
C CYS A 87 1.09 -9.53 -13.59
N ASN A 88 1.26 -9.12 -12.34
CA ASN A 88 0.27 -8.70 -11.38
C ASN A 88 -1.02 -8.16 -12.03
N VAL A 89 -2.00 -9.04 -12.29
CA VAL A 89 -3.44 -8.77 -12.19
C VAL A 89 -4.14 -10.12 -12.00
N THR A 90 -4.36 -10.53 -10.75
CA THR A 90 -5.36 -11.56 -10.43
C THR A 90 -6.66 -10.84 -10.07
N VAL A 91 -7.67 -11.02 -10.91
CA VAL A 91 -9.06 -10.99 -10.45
C VAL A 91 -9.47 -12.44 -10.33
N ALA A 92 -9.61 -12.92 -9.10
CA ALA A 92 -10.33 -14.14 -8.80
C ALA A 92 -11.39 -13.82 -7.74
N LYS A 93 -12.57 -14.38 -7.94
CA LYS A 93 -13.68 -14.44 -6.98
C LYS A 93 -14.34 -15.80 -7.15
N PRO A 94 -15.07 -16.26 -6.14
CA PRO A 94 -14.61 -16.85 -4.89
C PRO A 94 -14.86 -18.38 -4.90
N VAL A 95 -14.50 -19.11 -3.84
CA VAL A 95 -15.32 -20.20 -3.22
C VAL A 95 -14.49 -20.95 -2.15
N SER A 96 -15.11 -21.01 -0.97
CA SER A 96 -15.11 -21.93 0.19
C SER A 96 -13.94 -22.87 0.61
N GLU A 97 -13.87 -22.97 1.95
CA GLU A 97 -13.49 -24.13 2.80
C GLU A 97 -11.99 -24.52 2.88
N PHE A 98 -11.26 -24.16 3.94
CA PHE A 98 -11.19 -24.76 5.29
C PHE A 98 -10.61 -26.19 5.32
N SER A 99 -9.29 -26.32 5.57
CA SER A 99 -8.73 -27.19 6.62
C SER A 99 -7.20 -27.03 6.79
N LYS A 100 -6.80 -26.89 8.07
CA LYS A 100 -5.60 -27.33 8.82
C LYS A 100 -4.49 -28.03 7.98
N GLU A 101 -3.19 -27.78 8.16
CA GLU A 101 -2.40 -28.07 9.36
C GLU A 101 -1.00 -27.42 9.31
N LEU A 102 -0.40 -27.14 10.48
CA LEU A 102 0.94 -26.58 10.66
C LEU A 102 2.01 -27.68 10.51
N ASN A 103 3.10 -27.40 9.78
CA ASN A 103 4.44 -27.81 10.19
C ASN A 103 5.54 -27.03 9.44
N MET A 104 6.47 -26.49 10.23
CA MET A 104 7.71 -25.82 9.82
C MET A 104 8.86 -26.83 9.87
N PRO A 105 9.87 -26.67 8.99
CA PRO A 105 11.23 -26.67 9.50
C PRO A 105 12.08 -25.50 9.00
N SER A 106 12.92 -25.04 9.92
CA SER A 106 13.94 -24.01 9.76
C SER A 106 15.11 -24.50 8.90
N THR A 107 15.62 -23.66 8.00
CA THR A 107 17.07 -23.59 7.72
C THR A 107 17.41 -22.26 7.05
N SER A 108 18.40 -21.58 7.63
CA SER A 108 19.15 -20.45 7.08
C SER A 108 19.93 -20.85 5.83
N THR A 109 20.09 -19.93 4.86
CA THR A 109 21.41 -19.47 4.35
C THR A 109 21.23 -18.11 3.63
N ALA A 110 22.24 -17.25 3.78
CA ALA A 110 22.31 -15.86 3.36
C ALA A 110 22.35 -15.63 1.84
N HIS A 111 21.97 -14.42 1.41
CA HIS A 111 22.74 -13.67 0.40
C HIS A 111 22.40 -12.16 0.48
N GLU A 112 23.38 -11.39 0.93
CA GLU A 112 23.42 -9.93 0.78
C GLU A 112 23.59 -9.56 -0.69
N MET A 113 22.86 -8.55 -1.16
CA MET A 113 23.22 -7.81 -2.36
C MET A 113 23.19 -6.31 -2.08
N LYS A 114 24.38 -5.71 -2.19
CA LYS A 114 24.68 -4.28 -2.25
C LYS A 114 23.70 -3.51 -3.14
N ILE A 115 23.17 -2.42 -2.61
CA ILE A 115 22.56 -1.36 -3.41
C ILE A 115 23.49 -0.15 -3.35
N CYS A 116 24.11 0.19 -4.49
CA CYS A 116 24.87 1.41 -4.67
C CYS A 116 23.94 2.63 -4.65
N SER A 117 24.32 3.59 -3.81
CA SER A 117 23.81 4.96 -3.75
C SER A 117 24.18 5.73 -5.02
N ASN A 118 23.18 6.18 -5.79
CA ASN A 118 23.38 7.24 -6.77
C ASN A 118 22.57 8.47 -6.33
N VAL A 119 23.31 9.42 -5.80
CA VAL A 119 22.96 10.83 -5.63
C VAL A 119 22.65 11.41 -7.00
N VAL A 120 21.49 12.04 -7.17
CA VAL A 120 21.22 12.91 -8.33
C VAL A 120 20.83 14.28 -7.80
N HIS A 121 21.72 15.23 -8.07
CA HIS A 121 21.50 16.66 -7.91
C HIS A 121 20.24 17.10 -8.67
N THR A 122 19.32 17.73 -7.95
CA THR A 122 18.17 18.44 -8.52
C THR A 122 18.53 19.92 -8.65
N SER A 123 18.78 20.36 -9.88
CA SER A 123 18.86 21.78 -10.23
C SER A 123 17.44 22.28 -10.53
N THR A 124 16.96 23.18 -9.69
CA THR A 124 15.77 24.02 -9.90
C THR A 124 16.05 25.07 -10.97
N CYS A 125 15.15 25.21 -11.95
CA CYS A 125 15.09 26.41 -12.80
C CYS A 125 13.65 26.95 -12.76
N THR A 126 13.58 28.22 -12.38
CA THR A 126 12.41 29.08 -12.23
C THR A 126 11.81 29.42 -13.59
N ASN A 127 10.49 29.56 -13.62
CA ASN A 127 9.74 30.07 -14.77
C ASN A 127 9.90 31.59 -14.84
N GLU A 128 10.33 32.12 -15.98
CA GLU A 128 10.10 33.52 -16.34
C GLU A 128 9.21 33.58 -17.59
N GLU A 129 8.13 34.32 -17.43
CA GLU A 129 7.13 34.67 -18.43
C GLU A 129 7.71 35.76 -19.35
N ILE A 130 7.59 35.59 -20.67
CA ILE A 130 7.88 36.67 -21.62
C ILE A 130 6.55 37.10 -22.24
N MET A 131 6.10 38.28 -21.81
CA MET A 131 5.03 39.03 -22.46
C MET A 131 5.58 39.74 -23.71
N SER A 132 4.83 39.62 -24.80
CA SER A 132 4.97 40.39 -26.02
C SER A 132 4.54 41.84 -25.77
N ASN A 133 5.30 42.81 -26.30
CA ASN A 133 4.78 44.11 -26.69
C ASN A 133 5.46 44.56 -28.00
N ASN A 134 4.61 44.88 -28.98
CA ASN A 134 4.91 45.59 -30.22
C ASN A 134 5.08 47.07 -29.91
N GLU A 135 6.12 47.72 -30.45
CA GLU A 135 6.03 49.12 -30.89
C GLU A 135 6.85 49.27 -32.19
N GLN A 136 6.20 49.81 -33.23
CA GLN A 136 6.78 50.20 -34.50
C GLN A 136 7.39 51.60 -34.33
N GLU A 137 8.59 51.84 -34.86
CA GLU A 137 8.97 53.20 -35.22
C GLU A 137 9.97 53.26 -36.38
N MET A 138 9.92 54.43 -37.02
CA MET A 138 10.22 54.78 -38.40
C MET A 138 11.71 54.77 -38.77
N ILE A 139 11.97 54.47 -40.04
CA ILE A 139 13.27 54.53 -40.71
C ILE A 139 13.66 56.00 -40.95
N LEU A 140 14.88 56.39 -40.58
CA LEU A 140 15.59 57.54 -41.14
C LEU A 140 16.86 57.04 -41.82
N GLU A 141 16.96 57.27 -43.13
CA GLU A 141 18.11 56.89 -43.95
C GLU A 141 19.33 57.75 -43.58
N THR A 142 20.48 57.10 -43.44
CA THR A 142 21.77 57.78 -43.58
C THR A 142 22.70 56.87 -44.36
N GLU A 143 23.01 57.30 -45.58
CA GLU A 143 23.94 56.65 -46.48
C GLU A 143 25.34 56.61 -45.85
N VAL A 144 25.85 55.40 -45.60
CA VAL A 144 27.28 55.18 -45.35
C VAL A 144 27.77 54.11 -46.30
N GLN A 145 28.55 54.55 -47.29
CA GLN A 145 29.30 53.68 -48.18
C GLN A 145 30.20 52.76 -47.37
N ARG A 146 30.03 51.43 -47.52
CA ARG A 146 30.96 50.43 -46.99
C ARG A 146 31.39 49.49 -48.10
N THR A 147 32.71 49.32 -48.19
CA THR A 147 33.50 48.49 -49.10
C THR A 147 33.02 47.02 -49.16
N PRO A 148 33.28 46.30 -50.28
CA PRO A 148 32.75 44.96 -50.48
C PRO A 148 33.39 43.99 -49.48
N THR A 149 32.61 43.56 -48.49
CA THR A 149 33.02 42.51 -47.57
C THR A 149 32.99 41.15 -48.27
N LYS A 150 34.07 40.39 -48.08
CA LYS A 150 34.28 39.01 -48.56
C LYS A 150 32.98 38.19 -48.48
N ARG A 151 32.67 37.47 -49.57
CA ARG A 151 31.52 36.57 -49.73
C ARG A 151 31.16 35.88 -48.41
N LYS A 152 30.02 36.26 -47.81
CA LYS A 152 29.42 35.53 -46.68
C LYS A 152 29.30 34.06 -47.12
N HIS A 153 29.94 33.16 -46.38
CA HIS A 153 29.67 31.74 -46.48
C HIS A 153 28.15 31.58 -46.33
N VAL A 154 27.47 31.07 -47.36
CA VAL A 154 26.02 30.85 -47.31
C VAL A 154 25.78 29.80 -46.24
N LEU A 155 25.42 30.25 -45.03
CA LEU A 155 24.96 29.40 -43.95
C LEU A 155 23.69 28.73 -44.45
N THR A 156 23.80 27.45 -44.82
CA THR A 156 22.61 26.68 -45.19
C THR A 156 21.74 26.55 -43.94
N PRO A 157 20.46 26.94 -43.98
CA PRO A 157 19.58 26.89 -42.83
C PRO A 157 19.46 25.46 -42.29
N ARG A 158 19.51 25.30 -40.96
CA ARG A 158 19.53 23.99 -40.30
C ARG A 158 18.15 23.61 -39.76
N TYR A 159 17.39 24.62 -39.35
CA TYR A 159 16.02 24.50 -38.89
C TYR A 159 15.09 25.35 -39.76
N VAL A 160 13.79 25.03 -39.73
CA VAL A 160 12.77 25.79 -40.48
C VAL A 160 12.70 27.25 -40.01
N GLY A 161 13.01 27.52 -38.73
CA GLY A 161 13.06 28.88 -38.19
C GLY A 161 14.26 29.70 -38.67
N ASP A 162 15.27 29.07 -39.30
CA ASP A 162 16.45 29.75 -39.84
C ASP A 162 16.25 30.20 -41.30
N LEU A 163 15.08 29.90 -41.90
CA LEU A 163 14.79 30.23 -43.30
C LEU A 163 14.64 31.74 -43.47
N SER A 164 15.33 32.28 -44.48
CA SER A 164 15.23 33.70 -44.88
C SER A 164 14.66 33.85 -46.29
N ASP A 165 14.31 35.07 -46.69
CA ASP A 165 13.80 35.34 -48.05
C ASP A 165 14.79 34.91 -49.14
N LEU A 166 16.10 34.97 -48.85
CA LEU A 166 17.17 34.52 -49.75
C LEU A 166 17.09 33.02 -50.08
N ASP A 167 16.48 32.21 -49.21
CA ASP A 167 16.33 30.75 -49.34
C ASP A 167 15.08 30.33 -50.13
N VAL A 168 14.29 31.30 -50.60
CA VAL A 168 13.12 31.08 -51.47
C VAL A 168 13.20 31.82 -52.81
N THR A 169 14.23 32.64 -53.02
CA THR A 169 14.46 33.44 -54.26
C THR A 169 14.49 32.66 -55.57
N THR A 170 15.02 31.42 -55.57
CA THR A 170 15.14 30.61 -56.79
C THR A 170 14.29 29.35 -56.68
N PRO A 171 13.75 28.82 -57.81
CA PRO A 171 12.89 27.63 -57.78
C PRO A 171 13.54 26.42 -57.09
N ARG A 172 14.87 26.24 -57.24
CA ARG A 172 15.61 25.17 -56.56
C ARG A 172 15.73 25.39 -55.05
N LYS A 173 16.02 26.61 -54.59
CA LYS A 173 16.12 26.91 -53.15
C LYS A 173 14.76 26.83 -52.47
N ALA A 174 13.72 27.42 -53.08
CA ALA A 174 12.33 27.34 -52.61
C ALA A 174 11.87 25.89 -52.43
N LYS A 175 12.15 25.02 -53.42
CA LYS A 175 11.81 23.58 -53.34
C LYS A 175 12.52 22.89 -52.17
N ARG A 176 13.78 23.21 -51.89
CA ARG A 176 14.55 22.65 -50.77
C ARG A 176 14.01 23.10 -49.42
N SER A 177 13.70 24.39 -49.28
CA SER A 177 13.12 24.99 -48.07
C SER A 177 11.74 24.41 -47.77
N LEU A 178 10.89 24.26 -48.81
CA LEU A 178 9.59 23.60 -48.70
C LEU A 178 9.73 22.13 -48.24
N GLN A 179 10.66 21.37 -48.82
CA GLN A 179 10.92 19.98 -48.41
C GLN A 179 11.39 19.88 -46.97
N MET A 180 12.24 20.80 -46.50
CA MET A 180 12.67 20.87 -45.11
C MET A 180 11.50 21.17 -44.16
N ALA A 181 10.65 22.14 -44.51
CA ALA A 181 9.45 22.47 -43.75
C ALA A 181 8.48 21.27 -43.68
N GLN A 182 8.20 20.62 -44.81
CA GLN A 182 7.38 19.41 -44.86
C GLN A 182 7.97 18.26 -44.04
N ALA A 183 9.29 18.04 -44.11
CA ALA A 183 9.98 17.03 -43.31
C ALA A 183 9.90 17.32 -41.80
N THR A 184 9.98 18.60 -41.42
CA THR A 184 9.87 19.04 -40.03
C THR A 184 8.45 18.90 -39.51
N ILE A 185 7.44 19.32 -40.28
CA ILE A 185 6.02 19.14 -39.96
C ILE A 185 5.70 17.65 -39.79
N THR A 186 6.17 16.79 -40.69
CA THR A 186 5.93 15.35 -40.56
C THR A 186 6.63 14.74 -39.33
N LYS A 187 7.83 15.20 -38.97
CA LYS A 187 8.54 14.80 -37.74
C LYS A 187 7.78 15.25 -36.49
N GLN A 188 7.32 16.50 -36.45
CA GLN A 188 6.52 17.05 -35.35
C GLN A 188 5.18 16.33 -35.21
N ARG A 189 4.44 16.10 -36.31
CA ARG A 189 3.18 15.32 -36.31
C ARG A 189 3.39 13.91 -35.72
N LYS A 190 4.47 13.23 -36.10
CA LYS A 190 4.84 11.92 -35.52
C LYS A 190 5.12 12.01 -34.02
N LYS A 191 5.82 13.06 -33.58
CA LYS A 191 6.12 13.29 -32.16
C LYS A 191 4.86 13.58 -31.34
N ILE A 192 3.98 14.46 -31.84
CA ILE A 192 2.67 14.76 -31.23
C ILE A 192 1.86 13.47 -31.07
N LYS A 193 1.75 12.66 -32.13
CA LYS A 193 1.05 11.37 -32.07
C LYS A 193 1.65 10.43 -31.01
N SER A 194 2.99 10.36 -30.93
CA SER A 194 3.68 9.54 -29.92
C SER A 194 3.40 10.03 -28.50
N LEU A 195 3.47 11.34 -28.27
CA LEU A 195 3.21 11.93 -26.95
C LEU A 195 1.74 11.78 -26.53
N GLN A 196 0.80 12.02 -27.45
CA GLN A 196 -0.63 11.78 -27.22
C GLN A 196 -0.91 10.32 -26.88
N GLN A 197 -0.27 9.38 -27.58
CA GLN A 197 -0.40 7.95 -27.27
C GLN A 197 0.18 7.62 -25.89
N GLN A 198 1.32 8.19 -25.51
CA GLN A 198 1.89 8.03 -24.18
C GLN A 198 0.97 8.60 -23.10
N ARG A 199 0.43 9.81 -23.29
CA ARG A 199 -0.54 10.42 -22.37
C ARG A 199 -1.76 9.52 -22.17
N ARG A 200 -2.37 9.02 -23.26
CA ARG A 200 -3.52 8.10 -23.18
C ARG A 200 -3.20 6.84 -22.39
N ARG A 201 -2.03 6.24 -22.59
CA ARG A 201 -1.59 5.05 -21.82
C ARG A 201 -1.41 5.35 -20.34
N LEU A 202 -0.80 6.48 -20.00
CA LEU A 202 -0.61 6.89 -18.61
C LEU A 202 -1.95 7.19 -17.94
N THR A 203 -2.86 7.89 -18.61
CA THR A 203 -4.22 8.15 -18.10
C THR A 203 -4.98 6.85 -17.82
N LEU A 204 -4.91 5.87 -18.72
CA LEU A 204 -5.52 4.55 -18.51
C LEU A 204 -4.91 3.84 -17.30
N LYS A 205 -3.57 3.86 -17.16
CA LYS A 205 -2.90 3.28 -15.99
C LYS A 205 -3.33 3.95 -14.68
N ILE A 206 -3.41 5.29 -14.66
CA ILE A 206 -3.87 6.04 -13.48
C ILE A 206 -5.30 5.66 -13.13
N ARG A 207 -6.19 5.53 -14.13
CA ARG A 207 -7.57 5.09 -13.91
C ARG A 207 -7.60 3.70 -13.27
N CYS A 208 -6.92 2.72 -13.87
CA CYS A 208 -6.86 1.36 -13.32
C CYS A 208 -6.31 1.33 -11.88
N LEU A 209 -5.26 2.11 -11.60
CA LEU A 209 -4.71 2.19 -10.24
C LEU A 209 -5.69 2.84 -9.25
N LYS A 210 -6.43 3.86 -9.67
CA LYS A 210 -7.48 4.48 -8.84
C LYS A 210 -8.61 3.50 -8.55
N ASP A 211 -9.04 2.74 -9.55
CA ASP A 211 -10.10 1.73 -9.40
C ASP A 211 -9.64 0.60 -8.45
N LEU A 212 -8.37 0.17 -8.55
CA LEU A 212 -7.77 -0.79 -7.63
C LEU A 212 -7.66 -0.25 -6.20
N VAL A 213 -7.33 1.03 -6.01
CA VAL A 213 -7.31 1.62 -4.66
C VAL A 213 -8.73 1.71 -4.10
N ALA A 214 -9.72 2.04 -4.93
CA ALA A 214 -11.11 2.15 -4.52
C ALA A 214 -11.73 0.81 -4.09
N SER A 215 -11.25 -0.32 -4.61
CA SER A 215 -11.74 -1.65 -4.25
C SER A 215 -11.22 -2.17 -2.90
N VAL A 216 -10.20 -1.51 -2.33
CA VAL A 216 -9.61 -1.88 -1.04
C VAL A 216 -10.40 -1.21 0.10
N PRO A 217 -10.54 -1.85 1.29
CA PRO A 217 -11.19 -1.25 2.45
C PRO A 217 -10.67 0.15 2.82
N GLU A 218 -11.56 1.00 3.32
CA GLU A 218 -11.31 2.42 3.59
C GLU A 218 -10.10 2.67 4.49
N HIS A 219 -9.96 1.92 5.58
CA HIS A 219 -8.80 1.99 6.46
C HIS A 219 -7.45 1.76 5.73
N VAL A 220 -7.39 0.86 4.74
CA VAL A 220 -6.16 0.64 3.96
C VAL A 220 -5.95 1.76 2.94
N GLN A 221 -7.01 2.29 2.34
CA GLN A 221 -6.90 3.44 1.44
C GLN A 221 -6.30 4.66 2.15
N GLU A 222 -6.72 4.90 3.40
CA GLU A 222 -6.19 5.99 4.20
C GLU A 222 -4.71 5.79 4.54
N ILE A 223 -4.30 4.57 4.89
CA ILE A 223 -2.88 4.22 5.10
C ILE A 223 -2.06 4.53 3.84
N ILE A 224 -2.56 4.17 2.66
CA ILE A 224 -1.90 4.45 1.37
C ILE A 224 -1.80 5.96 1.12
N LYS A 225 -2.90 6.70 1.30
CA LYS A 225 -2.96 8.16 1.12
C LYS A 225 -2.00 8.88 2.09
N ARG A 226 -1.86 8.38 3.31
CA ARG A 226 -0.98 8.95 4.34
C ARG A 226 0.50 8.82 3.97
N ASN A 227 0.91 7.67 3.44
CA ASN A 227 2.29 7.47 2.95
C ASN A 227 2.60 8.35 1.75
N LEU A 228 1.64 8.55 0.85
CA LEU A 228 1.83 9.42 -0.32
C LEU A 228 1.98 10.90 0.04
N ARG A 229 1.41 11.33 1.17
CA ARG A 229 1.36 12.75 1.55
C ARG A 229 2.46 13.18 2.52
N ASN A 230 3.24 12.26 3.11
CA ASN A 230 4.27 12.55 4.13
C ASN A 230 3.81 13.49 5.26
N LYS A 231 2.50 13.54 5.55
CA LYS A 231 1.93 14.41 6.57
C LYS A 231 1.67 13.64 7.86
N LYS A 232 2.05 14.24 8.99
CA LYS A 232 1.69 13.79 10.35
C LYS A 232 0.20 14.08 10.61
N GLN A 233 -0.71 13.41 9.90
CA GLN A 233 -2.15 13.55 10.17
C GLN A 233 -2.55 12.75 11.41
N GLN A 234 -3.76 12.95 11.94
CA GLN A 234 -4.30 12.03 12.93
C GLN A 234 -4.65 10.68 12.28
N TYR A 235 -4.72 9.61 13.07
CA TYR A 235 -5.15 8.30 12.59
C TYR A 235 -6.67 8.20 12.72
N SER A 236 -7.36 7.68 11.70
CA SER A 236 -8.80 7.42 11.80
C SER A 236 -9.15 6.45 12.93
N SER A 237 -10.41 6.49 13.33
CA SER A 237 -10.99 5.58 14.29
C SER A 237 -10.93 4.12 13.82
N GLU A 238 -11.13 3.86 12.52
CA GLU A 238 -11.05 2.51 11.96
C GLU A 238 -9.63 1.95 12.00
N LEU A 239 -8.64 2.73 11.56
CA LEU A 239 -7.24 2.33 11.60
C LEU A 239 -6.75 2.14 13.03
N ARG A 240 -7.19 3.00 13.95
CA ARG A 240 -6.94 2.83 15.39
C ARG A 240 -7.49 1.51 15.90
N LYS A 241 -8.76 1.20 15.62
CA LYS A 241 -9.39 -0.07 16.00
C LYS A 241 -8.61 -1.26 15.42
N PHE A 242 -8.33 -1.26 14.12
CA PHE A 242 -7.56 -2.33 13.47
C PHE A 242 -6.18 -2.54 14.11
N ALA A 243 -5.42 -1.46 14.32
CA ALA A 243 -4.08 -1.53 14.91
C ALA A 243 -4.12 -2.03 16.37
N LEU A 244 -5.08 -1.55 17.16
CA LEU A 244 -5.28 -1.99 18.55
C LEU A 244 -5.65 -3.47 18.62
N THR A 245 -6.61 -3.90 17.80
CA THR A 245 -7.05 -5.30 17.72
C THR A 245 -5.91 -6.23 17.29
N LEU A 246 -5.17 -5.86 16.25
CA LEU A 246 -4.04 -6.66 15.77
C LEU A 246 -2.91 -6.74 16.82
N GLN A 247 -2.60 -5.63 17.48
CA GLN A 247 -1.62 -5.58 18.57
C GLN A 247 -2.07 -6.44 19.76
N TYR A 248 -3.36 -6.43 20.09
CA TYR A 248 -3.96 -7.24 21.15
C TYR A 248 -3.86 -8.73 20.84
N TYR A 249 -4.20 -9.16 19.63
CA TYR A 249 -4.11 -10.57 19.24
C TYR A 249 -2.67 -11.07 19.16
N SER A 250 -1.75 -10.29 18.59
CA SER A 250 -0.35 -10.67 18.52
C SER A 250 0.57 -9.48 18.27
N PRO A 251 1.35 -9.04 19.28
CA PRO A 251 2.40 -8.04 19.09
C PRO A 251 3.43 -8.44 18.04
N ARG A 252 3.70 -9.75 17.90
CA ARG A 252 4.63 -10.28 16.89
C ARG A 252 4.07 -10.13 15.48
N ALA A 253 2.79 -10.49 15.28
CA ALA A 253 2.13 -10.31 13.99
C ALA A 253 2.03 -8.82 13.62
N TYR A 254 1.69 -7.97 14.59
CA TYR A 254 1.65 -6.52 14.39
C TYR A 254 3.00 -5.97 13.92
N ASN A 255 4.08 -6.29 14.64
CA ASN A 255 5.42 -5.84 14.27
C ASN A 255 5.85 -6.41 12.90
N TYR A 256 5.57 -7.68 12.62
CA TYR A 256 5.84 -8.30 11.33
C TYR A 256 5.15 -7.55 10.18
N ILE A 257 3.83 -7.34 10.28
CA ILE A 257 3.06 -6.63 9.26
C ILE A 257 3.57 -5.19 9.12
N ARG A 258 3.84 -4.52 10.24
CA ARG A 258 4.40 -3.16 10.24
C ARG A 258 5.72 -3.10 9.47
N HIS A 259 6.64 -4.03 9.71
CA HIS A 259 7.92 -4.08 8.99
C HIS A 259 7.74 -4.42 7.50
N LYS A 260 6.93 -5.43 7.18
CA LYS A 260 6.67 -5.84 5.78
C LYS A 260 5.97 -4.75 4.98
N TRP A 261 5.09 -4.00 5.63
CA TRP A 261 4.39 -2.87 5.03
C TRP A 261 5.13 -1.56 5.27
N ARG A 262 6.48 -1.54 5.23
CA ARG A 262 7.27 -0.29 5.24
C ARG A 262 6.86 0.75 6.32
N ASN A 263 6.51 0.27 7.51
CA ASN A 263 6.04 1.09 8.64
C ASN A 263 4.73 1.86 8.39
N LEU A 264 3.85 1.32 7.54
CA LEU A 264 2.50 1.82 7.28
C LEU A 264 1.63 1.89 8.55
N LEU A 265 1.84 0.97 9.50
CA LEU A 265 1.11 0.90 10.75
C LEU A 265 1.72 1.81 11.83
N PRO A 266 0.90 2.32 12.78
CA PRO A 266 1.36 3.15 13.89
C PRO A 266 2.58 2.57 14.61
N HIS A 267 3.44 3.43 15.16
CA HIS A 267 4.52 2.95 16.01
C HIS A 267 3.94 2.37 17.31
N SER A 268 4.62 1.40 17.92
CA SER A 268 4.17 0.77 19.17
C SER A 268 4.02 1.80 20.30
N SER A 269 4.82 2.86 20.31
CA SER A 269 4.66 4.00 21.24
C SER A 269 3.33 4.73 21.02
N THR A 270 2.90 4.90 19.78
CA THR A 270 1.59 5.51 19.46
C THR A 270 0.45 4.63 19.98
N ILE A 271 0.58 3.31 19.84
CA ILE A 271 -0.40 2.37 20.41
C ILE A 271 -0.41 2.45 21.94
N LYS A 272 0.76 2.47 22.58
CA LYS A 272 0.86 2.64 24.04
C LYS A 272 0.17 3.92 24.51
N ASN A 273 0.36 5.03 23.80
CA ASN A 273 -0.32 6.30 24.09
C ASN A 273 -1.84 6.23 23.90
N TRP A 274 -2.35 5.36 23.02
CA TRP A 274 -3.79 5.16 22.90
C TRP A 274 -4.35 4.35 24.07
N TYR A 275 -3.60 3.36 24.57
CA TYR A 275 -3.96 2.63 25.78
C TYR A 275 -3.89 3.49 27.05
N SER A 276 -2.92 4.40 27.15
CA SER A 276 -2.77 5.26 28.34
C SER A 276 -3.93 6.22 28.56
N ASN A 277 -4.74 6.50 27.54
CA ASN A 277 -5.90 7.38 27.66
C ASN A 277 -7.09 6.71 28.37
N ILE A 278 -7.03 5.40 28.64
CA ILE A 278 -8.09 4.68 29.33
C ILE A 278 -7.71 4.57 30.80
N ASN A 279 -8.58 5.10 31.67
CA ASN A 279 -8.42 4.95 33.11
C ASN A 279 -8.73 3.50 33.51
N CYS A 280 -7.68 2.72 33.76
CA CYS A 280 -7.78 1.34 34.24
C CYS A 280 -7.35 1.22 35.70
N LYS A 281 -7.57 2.24 36.55
CA LYS A 281 -7.26 2.17 37.99
C LYS A 281 -8.17 1.14 38.71
N PRO A 282 -7.74 0.62 39.88
CA PRO A 282 -8.59 -0.23 40.71
C PRO A 282 -9.88 0.49 41.09
N GLY A 283 -10.95 -0.28 41.30
CA GLY A 283 -12.30 0.21 41.51
C GLY A 283 -13.28 -0.22 40.42
N PHE A 284 -14.49 0.36 40.49
CA PHE A 284 -15.53 0.16 39.49
C PHE A 284 -15.20 0.92 38.19
N GLN A 285 -15.24 0.20 37.08
CA GLN A 285 -14.90 0.75 35.77
C GLN A 285 -16.14 1.34 35.10
N LYS A 286 -16.18 2.67 35.05
CA LYS A 286 -17.27 3.40 34.40
C LYS A 286 -17.48 3.00 32.95
N GLN A 287 -16.39 2.77 32.20
CA GLN A 287 -16.47 2.41 30.78
C GLN A 287 -17.16 1.05 30.56
N ALA A 288 -16.97 0.11 31.48
CA ALA A 288 -17.65 -1.19 31.42
C ALA A 288 -19.16 -1.04 31.72
N LEU A 289 -19.51 -0.24 32.73
CA LEU A 289 -20.90 0.06 33.08
C LEU A 289 -21.63 0.81 31.96
N ASP A 290 -20.99 1.82 31.34
CA ASP A 290 -21.52 2.55 30.20
C ASP A 290 -21.77 1.62 28.99
N ALA A 291 -20.88 0.64 28.77
CA ALA A 291 -21.07 -0.37 27.72
C ALA A 291 -22.29 -1.27 28.01
N ILE A 292 -22.46 -1.72 29.25
CA ILE A 292 -23.64 -2.49 29.68
C ILE A 292 -24.91 -1.67 29.49
N ALA A 293 -24.93 -0.39 29.91
CA ALA A 293 -26.07 0.49 29.74
C ALA A 293 -26.45 0.66 28.26
N ASN A 294 -25.47 0.77 27.37
CA ASN A 294 -25.70 0.87 25.93
C ASN A 294 -26.21 -0.43 25.29
N GLU A 295 -25.78 -1.60 25.77
CA GLU A 295 -26.36 -2.88 25.34
C GLU A 295 -27.79 -3.04 25.86
N ASN A 296 -28.06 -2.62 27.09
CA ASN A 296 -29.38 -2.68 27.70
C ASN A 296 -30.43 -1.84 26.97
N LYS A 297 -30.02 -0.70 26.38
CA LYS A 297 -30.88 0.12 25.51
C LYS A 297 -31.36 -0.63 24.26
N LYS A 298 -30.56 -1.58 23.74
CA LYS A 298 -30.92 -2.35 22.54
C LYS A 298 -31.84 -3.50 22.89
N LYS A 299 -31.53 -4.21 23.97
CA LYS A 299 -32.28 -5.37 24.46
C LYS A 299 -32.08 -5.44 25.96
N LYS A 300 -33.15 -5.70 26.72
CA LYS A 300 -33.08 -5.91 28.17
C LYS A 300 -31.99 -6.93 28.50
N VAL A 301 -30.99 -6.54 29.29
CA VAL A 301 -29.85 -7.38 29.67
C VAL A 301 -30.10 -8.02 31.04
N LEU A 302 -29.90 -9.33 31.12
CA LEU A 302 -29.88 -10.10 32.36
C LEU A 302 -28.43 -10.53 32.65
N LEU A 303 -27.95 -10.26 33.86
CA LEU A 303 -26.56 -10.48 34.25
C LEU A 303 -26.46 -11.51 35.38
N ASN A 304 -25.46 -12.37 35.27
CA ASN A 304 -24.87 -13.10 36.38
C ASN A 304 -23.59 -12.37 36.82
N ILE A 305 -23.43 -12.10 38.12
CA ILE A 305 -22.23 -11.45 38.66
C ILE A 305 -21.32 -12.52 39.23
N VAL A 306 -20.15 -12.68 38.62
CA VAL A 306 -19.13 -13.63 39.04
C VAL A 306 -18.05 -12.87 39.80
N ILE A 307 -17.71 -13.34 40.99
CA ILE A 307 -16.72 -12.73 41.87
C ILE A 307 -15.67 -13.79 42.18
N ASP A 308 -14.41 -13.42 41.95
CA ASP A 308 -13.29 -14.33 42.19
C ASP A 308 -12.04 -13.56 42.66
N GLU A 309 -11.19 -14.24 43.42
CA GLU A 309 -9.92 -13.73 43.93
C GLU A 309 -8.75 -14.37 43.20
N MET A 310 -7.92 -13.54 42.57
CA MET A 310 -6.73 -14.00 41.85
C MET A 310 -5.47 -13.69 42.64
N ALA A 311 -4.67 -14.70 42.98
CA ALA A 311 -3.37 -14.49 43.61
C ALA A 311 -2.44 -13.68 42.69
N ILE A 312 -1.81 -12.63 43.22
CA ILE A 312 -0.86 -11.78 42.52
C ILE A 312 0.49 -11.78 43.23
N ARG A 313 1.56 -11.50 42.48
CA ARG A 313 2.89 -11.37 43.07
C ARG A 313 2.95 -10.14 43.99
N SER A 314 3.16 -10.38 45.27
CA SER A 314 3.32 -9.33 46.29
C SER A 314 4.65 -8.59 46.11
N GLN A 315 4.62 -7.45 45.43
CA GLN A 315 5.78 -6.58 45.21
C GLN A 315 5.34 -5.14 44.96
N ILE A 316 6.15 -4.18 45.42
CA ILE A 316 5.95 -2.76 45.11
C ILE A 316 6.84 -2.40 43.92
N ILE A 317 6.26 -1.79 42.89
CA ILE A 317 6.98 -1.36 41.68
C ILE A 317 6.79 0.14 41.51
N TYR A 318 7.87 0.87 41.28
CA TYR A 318 7.81 2.28 40.90
C TYR A 318 7.80 2.41 39.37
N GLY A 319 6.83 3.14 38.82
CA GLY A 319 6.73 3.39 37.38
C GLY A 319 5.82 4.57 37.05
N SER A 320 6.07 5.27 35.94
CA SER A 320 5.25 6.43 35.52
C SER A 320 5.01 7.44 36.64
N ASN A 321 6.04 7.70 37.46
CA ASN A 321 6.00 8.61 38.61
C ASN A 321 4.98 8.22 39.71
N ARG A 322 4.68 6.93 39.87
CA ARG A 322 3.79 6.39 40.92
C ARG A 322 4.25 5.01 41.40
N PHE A 323 3.96 4.68 42.65
CA PHE A 323 4.09 3.32 43.18
C PHE A 323 2.86 2.46 42.82
N TYR A 324 3.10 1.18 42.52
CA TYR A 324 2.10 0.14 42.25
C TYR A 324 2.36 -1.07 43.15
N GLY A 325 1.31 -1.87 43.40
CA GLY A 325 1.41 -3.14 44.14
C GLY A 325 1.00 -3.07 45.61
N GLY A 326 0.62 -1.89 46.10
CA GLY A 326 -0.09 -1.75 47.37
C GLY A 326 -1.57 -2.16 47.26
N VAL A 327 -2.21 -2.33 48.42
CA VAL A 327 -3.67 -2.45 48.53
C VAL A 327 -4.33 -1.19 47.98
N ASP A 328 -5.31 -1.36 47.10
CA ASP A 328 -6.02 -0.28 46.41
C ASP A 328 -7.47 -0.72 46.15
N LEU A 329 -8.39 -0.12 46.92
CA LEU A 329 -9.84 -0.38 46.85
C LEU A 329 -10.56 0.62 45.94
N GLY A 330 -9.85 1.42 45.14
CA GLY A 330 -10.45 2.44 44.28
C GLY A 330 -10.82 3.74 44.98
N SER A 331 -10.49 3.88 46.27
CA SER A 331 -10.44 5.17 46.94
C SER A 331 -9.32 5.98 46.29
N HIS A 332 -9.65 7.10 45.64
CA HIS A 332 -8.72 8.02 44.97
C HIS A 332 -7.70 8.70 45.92
N MET A 333 -7.31 8.06 47.01
CA MET A 333 -6.21 8.48 47.87
C MET A 333 -4.92 8.34 47.04
N SER A 334 -4.44 9.49 46.57
CA SER A 334 -3.09 9.63 46.07
C SER A 334 -2.14 9.16 47.17
N PHE A 335 -1.41 8.09 46.89
CA PHE A 335 -0.20 7.70 47.62
C PHE A 335 0.86 8.79 47.44
N GLU A 336 0.66 9.94 48.09
CA GLU A 336 1.62 11.04 48.19
C GLU A 336 2.29 11.10 49.57
N SER A 337 2.04 10.12 50.44
CA SER A 337 2.71 10.04 51.73
C SER A 337 3.86 9.03 51.71
N ASP A 338 5.07 9.51 52.00
CA ASP A 338 6.34 8.81 52.25
C ASP A 338 6.26 7.74 53.36
N ASN A 339 5.38 6.75 53.21
CA ASN A 339 5.22 5.68 54.17
C ASN A 339 5.72 4.35 53.58
N ASP A 340 6.91 3.95 54.02
CA ASP A 340 7.55 2.65 53.72
C ASP A 340 6.71 1.42 54.15
N ASN A 341 5.60 1.64 54.86
CA ASN A 341 4.73 0.60 55.41
C ASN A 341 3.42 0.38 54.64
N LEU A 342 3.40 0.64 53.32
CA LEU A 342 2.19 0.36 52.56
C LEU A 342 1.94 -1.15 52.46
N PRO A 343 0.77 -1.67 52.90
CA PRO A 343 0.48 -3.09 52.83
C PRO A 343 0.46 -3.52 51.36
N LYS A 344 1.31 -4.50 51.04
CA LYS A 344 1.40 -5.10 49.71
C LYS A 344 0.13 -5.91 49.45
N ALA A 345 -0.43 -5.75 48.26
CA ALA A 345 -1.53 -6.59 47.81
C ALA A 345 -1.02 -8.01 47.51
N THR A 346 -1.79 -9.01 47.92
CA THR A 346 -1.52 -10.44 47.68
C THR A 346 -2.52 -11.05 46.71
N HIS A 347 -3.73 -10.47 46.61
CA HIS A 347 -4.79 -10.92 45.72
C HIS A 347 -5.41 -9.74 44.97
N ALA A 348 -6.02 -10.04 43.83
CA ALA A 348 -6.89 -9.13 43.08
C ALA A 348 -8.31 -9.69 43.10
N LEU A 349 -9.23 -8.99 43.75
CA LEU A 349 -10.66 -9.32 43.75
C LEU A 349 -11.30 -8.74 42.49
N VAL A 350 -11.88 -9.59 41.64
CA VAL A 350 -12.45 -9.18 40.36
C VAL A 350 -13.95 -9.44 40.35
N PHE A 351 -14.71 -8.43 39.91
CA PHE A 351 -16.14 -8.55 39.62
C PHE A 351 -16.32 -8.61 38.11
N MET A 352 -16.95 -9.67 37.62
CA MET A 352 -17.25 -9.87 36.21
C MET A 352 -18.76 -9.99 35.99
N ALA A 353 -19.30 -9.18 35.10
CA ALA A 353 -20.67 -9.30 34.64
C ALA A 353 -20.73 -10.22 33.43
N VAL A 354 -21.50 -11.30 33.54
CA VAL A 354 -21.71 -12.29 32.48
C VAL A 354 -23.16 -12.20 32.02
N ALA A 355 -23.38 -11.93 30.73
CA ALA A 355 -24.72 -11.89 30.18
C ALA A 355 -25.33 -13.30 30.11
N ILE A 356 -26.53 -13.45 30.65
CA ILE A 356 -27.30 -14.71 30.60
C ILE A 356 -28.04 -14.80 29.27
N ASN A 357 -28.59 -13.68 28.79
CA ASN A 357 -29.42 -13.61 27.59
C ASN A 357 -28.69 -12.98 26.38
N GLY A 358 -27.36 -13.01 26.42
CA GLY A 358 -26.45 -12.51 25.39
C GLY A 358 -25.08 -13.19 25.48
N SER A 359 -24.22 -12.95 24.49
CA SER A 359 -22.91 -13.61 24.37
C SER A 359 -21.75 -12.66 24.73
N PHE A 360 -21.80 -12.06 25.92
CA PHE A 360 -20.71 -11.21 26.39
C PHE A 360 -20.42 -11.40 27.88
N LYS A 361 -19.16 -11.16 28.23
CA LYS A 361 -18.67 -11.08 29.61
C LYS A 361 -17.74 -9.89 29.71
N VAL A 362 -17.84 -9.13 30.80
CA VAL A 362 -17.06 -7.91 30.98
C VAL A 362 -16.63 -7.77 32.44
N PRO A 363 -15.33 -7.57 32.73
CA PRO A 363 -14.90 -7.19 34.07
C PRO A 363 -15.43 -5.79 34.37
N ILE A 364 -16.21 -5.65 35.43
CA ILE A 364 -16.83 -4.38 35.85
C ILE A 364 -16.07 -3.69 36.96
N ALA A 365 -15.34 -4.45 37.77
CA ALA A 365 -14.49 -3.90 38.82
C ALA A 365 -13.33 -4.83 39.12
N TYR A 366 -12.25 -4.25 39.63
CA TYR A 366 -11.19 -5.02 40.26
C TYR A 366 -10.58 -4.23 41.41
N PHE A 367 -10.18 -4.92 42.47
CA PHE A 367 -9.63 -4.34 43.68
C PHE A 367 -8.34 -5.08 44.07
N LEU A 368 -7.32 -4.35 44.50
CA LEU A 368 -6.07 -4.94 44.96
C LEU A 368 -6.13 -5.07 46.49
N ILE A 369 -6.05 -6.29 47.00
CA ILE A 369 -6.32 -6.59 48.41
C ILE A 369 -5.22 -7.46 49.02
N LYS A 370 -5.07 -7.36 50.34
CA LYS A 370 -4.27 -8.31 51.13
C LYS A 370 -5.18 -9.37 51.78
N SER A 371 -6.28 -8.89 52.35
CA SER A 371 -7.37 -9.65 52.95
C SER A 371 -8.59 -8.71 53.02
N LEU A 372 -9.80 -9.26 52.93
CA LEU A 372 -11.03 -8.52 53.19
C LEU A 372 -11.90 -9.29 54.18
N THR A 373 -12.56 -8.56 55.06
CA THR A 373 -13.59 -9.10 55.94
C THR A 373 -14.88 -9.41 55.16
N GLY A 374 -15.73 -10.28 55.71
CA GLY A 374 -17.03 -10.59 55.10
C GLY A 374 -17.92 -9.35 54.92
N GLU A 375 -17.86 -8.41 55.87
CA GLU A 375 -18.59 -7.14 55.82
C GLU A 375 -18.08 -6.23 54.70
N GLU A 376 -16.76 -6.07 54.55
CA GLU A 376 -16.18 -5.28 53.45
C GLU A 376 -16.53 -5.87 52.08
N ARG A 377 -16.52 -7.20 51.94
CA ARG A 377 -16.96 -7.89 50.71
C ARG A 377 -18.44 -7.63 50.42
N ALA A 378 -19.30 -7.71 51.44
CA ALA A 378 -20.73 -7.43 51.31
C ALA A 378 -21.00 -5.98 50.91
N ASN A 379 -20.23 -5.02 51.42
CA ASN A 379 -20.32 -3.61 51.04
C ASN A 379 -19.92 -3.38 49.57
N LEU A 380 -18.82 -3.98 49.11
CA LEU A 380 -18.42 -3.90 47.70
C LEU A 380 -19.47 -4.54 46.78
N LEU A 381 -20.04 -5.68 47.17
CA LEU A 381 -21.10 -6.34 46.42
C LEU A 381 -22.37 -5.47 46.36
N SER A 382 -22.77 -4.89 47.48
CA SER A 382 -23.94 -3.99 47.53
C SER A 382 -23.74 -2.81 46.58
N LYS A 383 -22.54 -2.20 46.59
CA LYS A 383 -22.23 -1.11 45.65
C LYS A 383 -22.23 -1.55 44.20
N CYS A 384 -21.74 -2.75 43.91
CA CYS A 384 -21.78 -3.34 42.58
C CYS A 384 -23.22 -3.47 42.07
N LEU A 385 -24.13 -3.99 42.90
CA LEU A 385 -25.55 -4.16 42.55
C LEU A 385 -26.27 -2.83 42.32
N GLU A 386 -26.00 -1.81 43.14
CA GLU A 386 -26.48 -0.44 42.90
C GLU A 386 -26.04 0.07 41.52
N LEU A 387 -24.75 0.00 41.22
CA LEU A 387 -24.20 0.50 39.95
C LEU A 387 -24.73 -0.26 38.74
N ILE A 388 -24.98 -1.57 38.86
CA ILE A 388 -25.62 -2.35 37.80
C ILE A 388 -27.07 -1.90 37.62
N ASN A 389 -27.80 -1.68 38.71
CA ASN A 389 -29.18 -1.21 38.64
C ASN A 389 -29.28 0.16 37.96
N ASP A 390 -28.31 1.05 38.19
CA ASP A 390 -28.21 2.36 37.52
C ASP A 390 -28.04 2.24 35.99
N THR A 391 -27.43 1.16 35.48
CA THR A 391 -27.35 0.90 34.03
C THR A 391 -28.68 0.44 33.42
N GLY A 392 -29.66 0.10 34.26
CA GLY A 392 -30.95 -0.49 33.89
C GLY A 392 -30.89 -1.99 33.58
N ALA A 393 -29.72 -2.63 33.65
CA ALA A 393 -29.58 -4.07 33.52
C ALA A 393 -30.02 -4.76 34.83
N LYS A 394 -30.51 -6.01 34.74
CA LYS A 394 -30.94 -6.77 35.92
C LYS A 394 -29.91 -7.83 36.31
N ALA A 395 -29.31 -7.69 37.48
CA ALA A 395 -28.56 -8.79 38.11
C ALA A 395 -29.55 -9.85 38.61
N VAL A 396 -29.41 -11.09 38.13
CA VAL A 396 -30.33 -12.21 38.44
C VAL A 396 -29.71 -13.20 39.40
N SER A 397 -28.39 -13.40 39.29
CA SER A 397 -27.64 -14.34 40.11
C SER A 397 -26.26 -13.78 40.43
N ILE A 398 -25.69 -14.29 41.52
CA ILE A 398 -24.33 -13.98 41.96
C ILE A 398 -23.64 -15.34 42.17
N VAL A 399 -22.41 -15.46 41.68
CA VAL A 399 -21.56 -16.64 41.85
C VAL A 399 -20.24 -16.18 42.45
N PHE A 400 -19.85 -16.82 43.54
CA PHE A 400 -18.55 -16.62 44.19
C PHE A 400 -18.03 -17.98 44.64
N ASP A 401 -16.72 -18.09 44.80
CA ASP A 401 -16.11 -19.31 45.31
C ASP A 401 -16.47 -19.52 46.79
N GLY A 402 -16.73 -20.76 47.17
CA GLY A 402 -17.05 -21.15 48.55
C GLY A 402 -15.75 -21.35 49.31
N ALA A 403 -15.22 -20.26 49.90
CA ALA A 403 -14.06 -20.30 50.76
C ALA A 403 -14.34 -20.95 52.13
#